data_AF-A0A6P1GIA4-F1
#
_entry.id   AF-A0A6P1GIA4-F1
#
_cell.length_a   1.000
_cell.length_b   1.000
_cell.length_c   1.000
_cell.angle_alpha   90.00
_cell.angle_beta   90.00
_cell.angle_gamma   90.00
#
_symmetry.space_group_name_H-M   'P 1'
#
loop_
_entity.id
_entity.type
_entity.pdbx_description
1 polymer ?
#
loop_
_entity_poly.entity_id
_entity_poly.type
_entity_poly.pdbx_seq_one_letter_code
_entity_poly.pdbx_strand_id
1 'polypeptide(L)'
;MLVGKNADPSASIKWDREPLLFEIWAFVDHEAYKGKERYWGRAQAVLKSQLVRAIEVELSVFTIDEAARFSQTNPWLAERYAGGIVLFDRAMDPPRNDEAKRAHDRIMAAVATLDEPQRIAFQRYRAYGLDLGRISRPLRTSEAEARMILAEAFGTLLAEIGNEARPRSLRSHLGNHPRHNLDLYHRPGDFDLLLAVTFYRRAVDHVGMMVETHARDRSSKVVQEAAYATEFVLKALLLHAGYCDDWNRRHIGLDLERALKHALANGLAPPSEELERLITPLSDYHRAGRRPDQARAVLTALPPAEIVETVATLVADVGAITGYAGLPGEELP
;
A
#
# COMPACT_ATOMS: atom_id res chain seq x y z
N MET A 1 -14.76 -11.41 6.77
CA MET A 1 -14.95 -11.01 5.36
C MET A 1 -16.29 -10.31 5.25
N LEU A 2 -16.47 -9.41 4.28
CA LEU A 2 -17.72 -8.71 4.01
C LEU A 2 -18.12 -9.12 2.60
N VAL A 3 -19.20 -9.88 2.45
CA VAL A 3 -19.67 -10.25 1.11
C VAL A 3 -21.19 -10.15 1.06
N GLY A 4 -21.71 -8.94 0.93
CA GLY A 4 -23.10 -8.76 0.52
C GLY A 4 -23.24 -8.74 -0.99
N LYS A 5 -24.50 -8.59 -1.43
CA LYS A 5 -24.94 -8.33 -2.82
C LYS A 5 -24.13 -7.27 -3.61
N ASN A 6 -23.39 -6.40 -2.91
CA ASN A 6 -22.57 -5.32 -3.49
C ASN A 6 -21.16 -5.77 -3.93
N ALA A 7 -20.77 -7.03 -3.71
CA ALA A 7 -19.51 -7.59 -4.18
C ALA A 7 -19.56 -8.11 -5.63
N ASP A 8 -20.76 -8.17 -6.22
CA ASP A 8 -20.96 -8.50 -7.62
C ASP A 8 -20.58 -7.29 -8.50
N PRO A 9 -19.53 -7.39 -9.34
CA PRO A 9 -19.11 -6.29 -10.21
C PRO A 9 -20.14 -5.91 -11.28
N SER A 10 -21.18 -6.72 -11.49
CA SER A 10 -22.30 -6.40 -12.37
C SER A 10 -23.41 -5.59 -11.70
N ALA A 11 -23.41 -5.49 -10.36
CA ALA A 11 -24.38 -4.71 -9.61
C ALA A 11 -23.97 -3.23 -9.57
N SER A 12 -24.74 -2.34 -10.21
CA SER A 12 -24.47 -0.90 -10.16
C SER A 12 -24.95 -0.31 -8.83
N ILE A 13 -24.02 0.19 -8.01
CA ILE A 13 -24.36 0.96 -6.82
C ILE A 13 -24.72 2.39 -7.26
N LYS A 14 -25.97 2.78 -7.09
CA LYS A 14 -26.42 4.18 -7.29
C LYS A 14 -26.15 4.96 -6.01
N TRP A 15 -25.39 6.03 -6.13
CA TRP A 15 -25.05 6.93 -5.03
C TRP A 15 -26.12 8.02 -4.94
N ASP A 16 -27.07 7.89 -4.01
CA ASP A 16 -28.09 8.89 -3.73
C ASP A 16 -27.92 9.52 -2.33
N ARG A 17 -28.92 10.27 -1.86
CA ARG A 17 -28.89 11.00 -0.58
C ARG A 17 -29.29 10.14 0.63
N GLU A 18 -29.64 8.88 0.41
CA GLU A 18 -30.01 7.96 1.48
C GLU A 18 -28.78 7.23 2.06
N PRO A 19 -28.84 6.72 3.30
CA PRO A 19 -27.77 5.90 3.85
C PRO A 19 -27.56 4.67 2.97
N LEU A 20 -26.33 4.47 2.48
CA LEU A 20 -25.99 3.26 1.73
C LEU A 20 -26.11 2.05 2.66
N LEU A 21 -27.06 1.16 2.37
CA LEU A 21 -27.20 -0.10 3.11
C LEU A 21 -26.18 -1.12 2.57
N PHE A 22 -25.17 -1.43 3.39
CA PHE A 22 -24.23 -2.50 3.08
C PHE A 22 -24.62 -3.75 3.84
N GLU A 23 -24.94 -4.79 3.08
CA GLU A 23 -25.06 -6.13 3.62
C GLU A 23 -23.67 -6.76 3.71
N ILE A 24 -23.36 -7.36 4.85
CA ILE A 24 -22.03 -7.83 5.18
C ILE A 24 -22.14 -9.23 5.72
N TRP A 25 -21.46 -10.18 5.08
CA TRP A 25 -21.54 -11.58 5.47
C TRP A 25 -20.29 -12.05 6.20
N ALA A 26 -20.39 -12.33 7.50
CA ALA A 26 -19.31 -12.87 8.32
C ALA A 26 -19.46 -14.38 8.49
N PHE A 27 -18.36 -15.10 8.30
CA PHE A 27 -18.30 -16.56 8.47
C PHE A 27 -17.54 -16.87 9.74
N VAL A 28 -18.12 -17.70 10.60
CA VAL A 28 -17.52 -18.09 11.88
C VAL A 28 -17.40 -19.60 11.90
N ASP A 29 -16.16 -20.11 11.95
CA ASP A 29 -15.90 -21.51 12.28
C ASP A 29 -15.94 -21.65 13.80
N HIS A 30 -16.37 -22.81 14.31
CA HIS A 30 -16.28 -23.25 15.71
C HIS A 30 -17.48 -22.96 16.65
N GLU A 31 -17.94 -24.03 17.32
CA GLU A 31 -19.06 -24.03 18.29
C GLU A 31 -18.93 -23.01 19.45
N ALA A 32 -17.71 -22.58 19.80
CA ALA A 32 -17.45 -21.65 20.90
C ALA A 32 -17.84 -20.19 20.60
N TYR A 33 -18.19 -19.90 19.33
CA TYR A 33 -18.49 -18.56 18.84
C TYR A 33 -19.93 -18.38 18.36
N LYS A 34 -20.80 -19.40 18.54
CA LYS A 34 -22.25 -19.23 18.41
C LYS A 34 -22.74 -18.14 19.38
N GLY A 35 -23.31 -17.05 18.84
CA GLY A 35 -24.06 -16.05 19.61
C GLY A 35 -23.27 -14.94 20.32
N LYS A 36 -22.01 -14.66 19.98
CA LYS A 36 -21.24 -13.59 20.66
C LYS A 36 -21.26 -12.23 19.94
N GLU A 37 -22.02 -11.28 20.51
CA GLU A 37 -22.08 -9.84 20.13
C GLU A 37 -20.73 -9.13 20.03
N ARG A 38 -19.67 -9.65 20.67
CA ARG A 38 -18.34 -9.01 20.73
C ARG A 38 -17.67 -8.82 19.36
N TYR A 39 -18.00 -9.65 18.37
CA TYR A 39 -17.47 -9.51 17.00
C TYR A 39 -18.28 -8.49 16.16
N TRP A 40 -19.56 -8.29 16.52
CA TRP A 40 -20.46 -7.31 15.90
C TRP A 40 -19.94 -5.88 16.05
N GLY A 41 -19.63 -5.48 17.29
CA GLY A 41 -19.12 -4.15 17.58
C GLY A 41 -17.77 -3.86 16.93
N ARG A 42 -16.91 -4.88 16.77
CA ARG A 42 -15.58 -4.73 16.16
C ARG A 42 -15.65 -4.60 14.64
N ALA A 43 -16.51 -5.38 13.98
CA ALA A 43 -16.76 -5.25 12.55
C ALA A 43 -17.36 -3.88 12.23
N GLN A 44 -18.39 -3.44 12.99
CA GLN A 44 -18.98 -2.12 12.84
C GLN A 44 -17.98 -0.98 13.07
N ALA A 45 -17.11 -1.09 14.08
CA ALA A 45 -16.09 -0.07 14.36
C ALA A 45 -15.07 0.07 13.23
N VAL A 46 -14.60 -1.04 12.65
CA VAL A 46 -13.70 -1.04 11.48
C VAL A 46 -14.38 -0.45 10.26
N LEU A 47 -15.66 -0.73 10.04
CA LEU A 47 -16.39 -0.21 8.89
C LEU A 47 -16.67 1.29 9.00
N LYS A 48 -17.08 1.75 10.18
CA LYS A 48 -17.28 3.18 10.47
C LYS A 48 -15.97 3.96 10.33
N SER A 49 -14.84 3.39 10.77
CA SER A 49 -13.54 4.07 10.66
C SER A 49 -13.03 4.15 9.22
N GLN A 50 -13.40 3.19 8.36
CA GLN A 50 -12.95 3.14 6.97
C GLN A 50 -13.86 3.95 6.01
N LEU A 51 -15.14 4.14 6.34
CA LEU A 51 -16.12 4.68 5.39
C LEU A 51 -16.63 6.10 5.70
N VAL A 52 -16.23 6.72 6.82
CA VAL A 52 -16.32 8.16 7.18
C VAL A 52 -17.73 8.81 7.12
N ARG A 53 -18.79 8.15 6.61
CA ARG A 53 -20.17 8.66 6.50
C ARG A 53 -21.21 7.76 7.16
N ALA A 54 -22.42 8.31 7.38
CA ALA A 54 -23.56 7.62 8.00
C ALA A 54 -24.04 6.45 7.13
N ILE A 55 -23.52 5.27 7.44
CA ILE A 55 -23.83 4.00 6.79
C ILE A 55 -24.61 3.13 7.78
N GLU A 56 -25.71 2.55 7.33
CA GLU A 56 -26.33 1.42 8.01
C GLU A 56 -25.72 0.11 7.49
N VAL A 57 -25.29 -0.73 8.42
CA VAL A 57 -24.66 -2.02 8.13
C VAL A 57 -25.54 -3.12 8.68
N GLU A 58 -25.96 -4.02 7.79
CA GLU A 58 -26.61 -5.27 8.17
C GLU A 58 -25.57 -6.40 8.09
N LEU A 59 -25.24 -7.01 9.23
CA LEU A 59 -24.26 -8.10 9.31
C LEU A 59 -25.00 -9.44 9.42
N SER A 60 -24.88 -10.28 8.41
CA SER A 60 -25.40 -11.65 8.39
C SER A 60 -24.26 -12.61 8.73
N VAL A 61 -24.46 -13.51 9.70
CA VAL A 61 -23.45 -14.47 10.16
C VAL A 61 -23.82 -15.87 9.69
N PHE A 62 -22.94 -16.51 8.93
CA PHE A 62 -23.15 -17.86 8.37
C PHE A 62 -22.23 -18.88 9.03
N THR A 63 -22.72 -20.10 9.22
CA THR A 63 -21.93 -21.24 9.68
C THR A 63 -21.42 -22.06 8.50
N ILE A 64 -20.31 -22.78 8.68
CA ILE A 64 -19.62 -23.50 7.58
C ILE A 64 -20.45 -24.61 6.94
N ASP A 65 -21.41 -25.18 7.68
CA ASP A 65 -22.34 -26.18 7.16
C ASP A 65 -23.30 -25.61 6.09
N GLU A 66 -23.39 -24.28 5.96
CA GLU A 66 -24.20 -23.62 4.94
C GLU A 66 -23.47 -23.44 3.61
N ALA A 67 -22.16 -23.77 3.53
CA ALA A 67 -21.37 -23.61 2.30
C ALA A 67 -21.88 -24.47 1.13
N ALA A 68 -22.50 -25.62 1.43
CA ALA A 68 -23.16 -26.47 0.42
C ALA A 68 -24.39 -25.81 -0.23
N ARG A 69 -24.96 -24.76 0.39
CA ARG A 69 -26.08 -23.99 -0.18
C ARG A 69 -25.61 -22.94 -1.19
N PHE A 70 -24.34 -22.50 -1.13
CA PHE A 70 -23.84 -21.45 -2.04
C PHE A 70 -23.85 -21.86 -3.50
N SER A 71 -23.53 -23.11 -3.80
CA SER A 71 -23.63 -23.65 -5.16
C SER A 71 -25.06 -23.63 -5.70
N GLN A 72 -26.07 -23.52 -4.84
CA GLN A 72 -27.48 -23.46 -5.22
C GLN A 72 -28.02 -22.02 -5.27
N THR A 73 -27.54 -21.12 -4.39
CA THR A 73 -28.10 -19.77 -4.23
C THR A 73 -27.20 -18.65 -4.71
N ASN A 74 -25.88 -18.85 -4.78
CA ASN A 74 -24.91 -17.83 -5.19
C ASN A 74 -23.67 -18.48 -5.85
N PRO A 75 -23.76 -18.82 -7.15
CA PRO A 75 -22.71 -19.51 -7.89
C PRO A 75 -21.36 -18.77 -7.89
N TRP A 76 -21.40 -17.43 -7.89
CA TRP A 76 -20.20 -16.60 -7.80
C TRP A 76 -19.46 -16.80 -6.46
N LEU A 77 -20.20 -16.83 -5.35
CA LEU A 77 -19.61 -17.04 -4.03
C LEU A 77 -19.08 -18.47 -3.87
N ALA A 78 -19.75 -19.45 -4.49
CA ALA A 78 -19.29 -20.83 -4.54
C ALA A 78 -17.99 -20.99 -5.35
N GLU A 79 -17.89 -20.34 -6.52
CA GLU A 79 -16.67 -20.31 -7.34
C GLU A 79 -15.51 -19.66 -6.58
N ARG A 80 -15.77 -18.54 -5.90
CA ARG A 80 -14.79 -17.85 -5.07
C ARG A 80 -14.37 -18.65 -3.83
N TYR A 81 -15.31 -19.32 -3.18
CA TYR A 81 -15.04 -20.24 -2.07
C TYR A 81 -14.17 -21.43 -2.52
N ALA A 82 -14.48 -22.04 -3.67
CA ALA A 82 -13.72 -23.15 -4.25
C ALA A 82 -12.34 -22.70 -4.79
N GLY A 83 -12.25 -21.47 -5.30
CA GLY A 83 -11.02 -20.82 -5.76
C GLY A 83 -10.10 -20.34 -4.64
N GLY A 84 -10.43 -20.60 -3.37
CA GLY A 84 -9.57 -20.31 -2.24
C GLY A 84 -9.61 -18.85 -1.78
N ILE A 85 -10.76 -18.16 -1.91
CA ILE A 85 -10.94 -16.92 -1.15
C ILE A 85 -10.66 -17.20 0.32
N VAL A 86 -9.77 -16.38 0.87
CA VAL A 86 -9.40 -16.35 2.28
C VAL A 86 -10.62 -15.93 3.11
N LEU A 87 -11.41 -16.91 3.54
CA LEU A 87 -12.23 -16.75 4.73
C LEU A 87 -11.28 -16.58 5.90
N PHE A 88 -11.51 -15.56 6.73
CA PHE A 88 -10.55 -15.05 7.73
C PHE A 88 -10.07 -16.08 8.77
N ASP A 89 -10.66 -17.28 8.80
CA ASP A 89 -10.24 -18.40 9.66
C ASP A 89 -9.57 -19.54 8.88
N ARG A 90 -9.62 -19.54 7.53
CA ARG A 90 -9.13 -20.60 6.64
C ARG A 90 -8.06 -20.16 5.63
N ALA A 91 -7.42 -18.99 5.82
CA ALA A 91 -6.12 -18.67 5.19
C ALA A 91 -5.01 -19.71 5.47
N MET A 92 -5.34 -20.69 6.32
CA MET A 92 -4.49 -21.72 6.89
C MET A 92 -4.76 -23.12 6.32
N ASP A 93 -5.86 -23.31 5.57
CA ASP A 93 -6.10 -24.60 4.91
C ASP A 93 -5.30 -24.64 3.59
N PRO A 94 -4.60 -25.75 3.30
CA PRO A 94 -3.90 -25.92 2.03
C PRO A 94 -4.90 -25.85 0.87
N PRO A 95 -4.50 -25.27 -0.28
CA PRO A 95 -5.41 -25.13 -1.41
C PRO A 95 -5.91 -26.49 -1.91
N ARG A 96 -7.20 -26.55 -2.27
CA ARG A 96 -7.88 -27.79 -2.64
C ARG A 96 -7.71 -28.19 -4.10
N ASN A 97 -7.16 -27.31 -4.94
CA ASN A 97 -6.80 -27.62 -6.31
C ASN A 97 -5.26 -27.59 -6.48
N ASP A 98 -4.77 -28.35 -7.45
CA ASP A 98 -3.33 -28.58 -7.64
C ASP A 98 -2.59 -27.32 -8.08
N GLU A 99 -3.25 -26.40 -8.80
CA GLU A 99 -2.66 -25.15 -9.26
C GLU A 99 -2.36 -24.19 -8.11
N ALA A 100 -3.36 -23.96 -7.25
CA ALA A 100 -3.22 -23.13 -6.07
C ALA A 100 -2.27 -23.79 -5.05
N LYS A 101 -2.26 -25.12 -4.93
CA LYS A 101 -1.31 -25.85 -4.08
C LYS A 101 0.14 -25.61 -4.51
N ARG A 102 0.43 -25.68 -5.81
CA ARG A 102 1.76 -25.32 -6.35
C ARG A 102 2.13 -23.86 -6.10
N ALA A 103 1.17 -22.94 -6.11
CA ALA A 103 1.43 -21.54 -5.75
C ALA A 103 1.74 -21.39 -4.25
N HIS A 104 0.99 -22.07 -3.38
CA HIS A 104 1.22 -22.11 -1.94
C HIS A 104 2.59 -22.69 -1.59
N ASP A 105 2.96 -23.84 -2.17
CA ASP A 105 4.24 -24.50 -1.89
C ASP A 105 5.44 -23.61 -2.30
N ARG A 106 5.34 -22.90 -3.43
CA ARG A 106 6.34 -21.90 -3.85
C ARG A 106 6.48 -20.75 -2.87
N ILE A 107 5.35 -20.22 -2.38
CA ILE A 107 5.35 -19.15 -1.38
C ILE A 107 5.98 -19.64 -0.07
N MET A 108 5.61 -20.83 0.41
CA MET A 108 6.16 -21.39 1.64
C MET A 108 7.66 -21.70 1.53
N ALA A 109 8.13 -22.13 0.36
CA ALA A 109 9.56 -22.25 0.08
C ALA A 109 10.27 -20.89 0.13
N ALA A 110 9.68 -19.84 -0.44
CA ALA A 110 10.22 -18.48 -0.35
C ALA A 110 10.17 -17.91 1.07
N VAL A 111 9.15 -18.24 1.88
CA VAL A 111 9.10 -17.85 3.30
C VAL A 111 10.25 -18.47 4.09
N ALA A 112 10.72 -19.65 3.70
CA ALA A 112 11.87 -20.29 4.33
C ALA A 112 13.20 -19.57 4.03
N THR A 113 13.28 -18.75 2.99
CA THR A 113 14.48 -17.96 2.65
C THR A 113 14.51 -16.59 3.34
N LEU A 114 13.39 -16.15 3.92
CA LEU A 114 13.33 -14.91 4.71
C LEU A 114 14.26 -14.99 5.93
N ASP A 115 14.89 -13.86 6.25
CA ASP A 115 15.60 -13.71 7.52
C ASP A 115 14.63 -13.78 8.71
N GLU A 116 15.18 -13.92 9.92
CA GLU A 116 14.36 -14.14 11.12
C GLU A 116 13.36 -13.00 11.38
N PRO A 117 13.75 -11.70 11.36
CA PRO A 117 12.80 -10.60 11.50
C PRO A 117 11.70 -10.60 10.45
N GLN A 118 12.02 -10.78 9.17
CA GLN A 118 11.06 -10.81 8.07
C GLN A 118 10.10 -11.99 8.23
N ARG A 119 10.61 -13.17 8.61
CA ARG A 119 9.79 -14.37 8.83
C ARG A 119 8.83 -14.19 9.99
N ILE A 120 9.29 -13.62 11.11
CA ILE A 120 8.42 -13.29 12.27
C ILE A 120 7.35 -12.29 11.85
N ALA A 121 7.73 -11.20 11.16
CA ALA A 121 6.79 -10.18 10.72
C ALA A 121 5.72 -10.76 9.81
N PHE A 122 6.12 -11.55 8.81
CA PHE A 122 5.22 -12.20 7.86
C PHE A 122 4.31 -13.22 8.53
N GLN A 123 4.80 -14.02 9.48
CA GLN A 123 3.96 -14.95 10.24
C GLN A 123 2.91 -14.23 11.09
N ARG A 124 3.28 -13.13 11.74
CA ARG A 124 2.34 -12.30 12.51
C ARG A 124 1.31 -11.64 11.62
N TYR A 125 1.75 -11.13 10.47
CA TYR A 125 0.86 -10.59 9.44
C TYR A 125 -0.14 -11.65 8.96
N ARG A 126 0.31 -12.89 8.69
CA ARG A 126 -0.59 -13.99 8.31
C ARG A 126 -1.61 -14.32 9.39
N ALA A 127 -1.23 -14.24 10.66
CA ALA A 127 -2.12 -14.56 11.78
C ALA A 127 -3.13 -13.44 12.11
N TYR A 128 -2.78 -12.17 11.88
CA TYR A 128 -3.55 -11.04 12.40
C TYR A 128 -3.88 -9.94 11.38
N GLY A 129 -3.43 -10.06 10.13
CA GLY A 129 -3.43 -8.98 9.14
C GLY A 129 -2.42 -7.87 9.50
N LEU A 130 -2.62 -6.68 8.94
CA LEU A 130 -1.77 -5.50 9.22
C LEU A 130 -2.04 -4.86 10.60
N ASP A 131 -1.99 -5.67 11.67
CA ASP A 131 -1.99 -5.21 13.06
C ASP A 131 -0.55 -4.96 13.49
N LEU A 132 -0.04 -3.75 13.24
CA LEU A 132 1.36 -3.41 13.44
C LEU A 132 1.79 -3.50 14.91
N GLY A 133 0.90 -3.23 15.87
CA GLY A 133 1.20 -3.43 17.29
C GLY A 133 1.44 -4.90 17.64
N ARG A 134 0.75 -5.84 16.98
CA ARG A 134 1.01 -7.29 17.14
C ARG A 134 2.23 -7.77 16.38
N ILE A 135 2.58 -7.11 15.29
CA ILE A 135 3.76 -7.43 14.48
C ILE A 135 5.03 -6.89 15.17
N SER A 136 4.99 -5.67 15.70
CA SER A 136 6.15 -4.98 16.30
C SER A 136 6.56 -5.57 17.65
N ARG A 137 5.61 -5.99 18.48
CA ARG A 137 5.88 -6.53 19.82
C ARG A 137 6.89 -7.69 19.87
N PRO A 138 6.76 -8.77 19.05
CA PRO A 138 7.77 -9.84 19.03
C PRO A 138 9.10 -9.41 18.41
N LEU A 139 9.09 -8.41 17.52
CA LEU A 139 10.29 -7.84 16.89
C LEU A 139 11.03 -6.87 17.81
N ARG A 140 10.38 -6.36 18.87
CA ARG A 140 10.88 -5.31 19.76
C ARG A 140 11.23 -4.01 19.01
N THR A 141 10.45 -3.70 18.00
CA THR A 141 10.61 -2.52 17.14
C THR A 141 9.42 -1.57 17.28
N SER A 142 9.53 -0.38 16.69
CA SER A 142 8.39 0.51 16.46
C SER A 142 7.42 -0.06 15.41
N GLU A 143 6.20 0.47 15.33
CA GLU A 143 5.25 0.08 14.27
C GLU A 143 5.75 0.42 12.87
N ALA A 144 6.51 1.51 12.72
CA ALA A 144 7.10 1.93 11.46
C ALA A 144 8.20 0.97 10.99
N GLU A 145 9.11 0.59 11.89
CA GLU A 145 10.12 -0.43 11.63
C GLU A 145 9.49 -1.80 11.36
N ALA A 146 8.44 -2.18 12.10
CA ALA A 146 7.70 -3.41 11.83
C ALA A 146 7.05 -3.39 10.43
N ARG A 147 6.52 -2.24 10.00
CA ARG A 147 5.99 -2.05 8.64
C ARG A 147 7.09 -2.16 7.59
N MET A 148 8.28 -1.61 7.87
CA MET A 148 9.46 -1.74 7.00
C MET A 148 9.91 -3.20 6.86
N ILE A 149 10.10 -3.91 7.96
CA ILE A 149 10.49 -5.34 7.96
C ILE A 149 9.45 -6.16 7.20
N LEU A 150 8.16 -5.86 7.38
CA LEU A 150 7.11 -6.52 6.62
C LEU A 150 7.19 -6.18 5.12
N ALA A 151 7.43 -4.93 4.75
CA ALA A 151 7.59 -4.52 3.36
C ALA A 151 8.78 -5.22 2.68
N GLU A 152 9.91 -5.35 3.40
CA GLU A 152 11.08 -6.11 2.95
C GLU A 152 10.76 -7.59 2.78
N ALA A 153 10.05 -8.20 3.74
CA ALA A 153 9.60 -9.58 3.63
C ALA A 153 8.78 -9.79 2.35
N PHE A 154 7.84 -8.89 2.06
CA PHE A 154 7.06 -8.92 0.81
C PHE A 154 7.95 -8.72 -0.43
N GLY A 155 8.92 -7.81 -0.37
CA GLY A 155 9.91 -7.61 -1.45
C GLY A 155 10.69 -8.88 -1.78
N THR A 156 11.26 -9.54 -0.77
CA THR A 156 12.00 -10.81 -0.90
C THR A 156 11.11 -11.92 -1.46
N LEU A 157 9.90 -12.08 -0.93
CA LEU A 157 8.94 -13.08 -1.44
C LEU A 157 8.62 -12.84 -2.92
N LEU A 158 8.38 -11.58 -3.32
CA LEU A 158 8.12 -11.24 -4.71
C LEU A 158 9.33 -11.50 -5.62
N ALA A 159 10.55 -11.30 -5.13
CA ALA A 159 11.75 -11.62 -5.89
C ALA A 159 11.84 -13.13 -6.18
N GLU A 160 11.61 -13.97 -5.18
CA GLU A 160 11.72 -15.43 -5.23
C GLU A 160 10.64 -16.11 -6.09
N ILE A 161 9.39 -15.65 -6.02
CA ILE A 161 8.28 -16.30 -6.75
C ILE A 161 8.33 -15.95 -8.26
N GLY A 162 9.27 -15.09 -8.68
CA GLY A 162 9.59 -14.83 -10.09
C GLY A 162 8.57 -13.95 -10.82
N ASN A 163 8.96 -13.46 -12.01
CA ASN A 163 8.18 -12.45 -12.77
C ASN A 163 6.70 -12.81 -12.96
N GLU A 164 6.36 -14.08 -13.12
CA GLU A 164 4.98 -14.54 -13.33
C GLU A 164 4.07 -14.32 -12.12
N ALA A 165 4.62 -14.34 -10.89
CA ALA A 165 3.92 -13.98 -9.66
C ALA A 165 4.18 -12.53 -9.21
N ARG A 166 5.23 -11.88 -9.72
CA ARG A 166 5.53 -10.47 -9.42
C ARG A 166 4.41 -9.53 -9.90
N PRO A 167 4.11 -8.47 -9.12
CA PRO A 167 3.46 -7.28 -9.62
C PRO A 167 4.20 -6.78 -10.86
N ARG A 168 3.48 -6.47 -11.95
CA ARG A 168 4.09 -5.96 -13.20
C ARG A 168 4.90 -4.67 -13.00
N SER A 169 4.71 -3.94 -11.90
CA SER A 169 5.47 -2.73 -11.52
C SER A 169 6.95 -2.98 -11.18
N LEU A 170 7.34 -4.24 -10.93
CA LEU A 170 8.73 -4.65 -10.68
C LEU A 170 9.33 -5.42 -11.87
N ARG A 171 8.66 -5.41 -13.03
CA ARG A 171 9.21 -5.90 -14.29
C ARG A 171 9.89 -4.72 -15.00
N SER A 172 11.07 -4.95 -15.57
CA SER A 172 11.95 -3.92 -16.17
C SER A 172 11.37 -3.11 -17.34
N HIS A 173 10.10 -3.31 -17.72
CA HIS A 173 9.49 -2.69 -18.89
C HIS A 173 8.03 -2.32 -18.59
N LEU A 174 7.77 -1.01 -18.47
CA LEU A 174 6.51 -0.28 -18.71
C LEU A 174 5.17 -0.88 -18.20
N GLY A 175 4.53 -0.15 -17.28
CA GLY A 175 3.07 0.07 -17.29
C GLY A 175 2.15 -1.08 -16.84
N ASN A 176 1.16 -0.71 -16.02
CA ASN A 176 -0.03 -1.48 -15.61
C ASN A 176 0.12 -2.59 -14.56
N HIS A 177 -0.49 -2.33 -13.39
CA HIS A 177 -0.65 -3.19 -12.21
C HIS A 177 -1.67 -4.33 -12.44
N PRO A 178 -1.40 -5.59 -12.04
CA PRO A 178 -2.43 -6.57 -11.78
C PRO A 178 -2.52 -6.84 -10.27
N ARG A 179 -3.69 -6.58 -9.71
CA ARG A 179 -4.06 -6.76 -8.30
C ARG A 179 -4.06 -8.23 -7.81
N HIS A 180 -3.54 -9.21 -8.55
CA HIS A 180 -4.08 -10.58 -8.47
C HIS A 180 -3.12 -11.74 -8.18
N ASN A 181 -1.85 -11.51 -7.81
CA ASN A 181 -0.93 -12.63 -7.54
C ASN A 181 -0.61 -12.87 -6.06
N LEU A 182 -1.03 -11.97 -5.17
CA LEU A 182 -0.94 -12.16 -3.71
C LEU A 182 -2.32 -12.13 -3.04
N ASP A 183 -3.42 -12.18 -3.80
CA ASP A 183 -4.80 -12.24 -3.26
C ASP A 183 -5.03 -13.41 -2.29
N LEU A 184 -4.11 -14.37 -2.25
CA LEU A 184 -4.07 -15.45 -1.27
C LEU A 184 -3.64 -15.01 0.15
N TYR A 185 -3.04 -13.82 0.33
CA TYR A 185 -2.40 -13.46 1.61
C TYR A 185 -2.51 -12.00 2.07
N HIS A 186 -2.98 -11.05 1.25
CA HIS A 186 -3.06 -9.64 1.68
C HIS A 186 -4.39 -8.96 1.39
N ARG A 187 -4.73 -7.95 2.19
CA ARG A 187 -5.85 -7.04 1.88
C ARG A 187 -5.37 -6.04 0.83
N PRO A 188 -6.17 -5.65 -0.17
CA PRO A 188 -5.76 -4.69 -1.20
C PRO A 188 -5.16 -3.39 -0.64
N GLY A 189 -5.68 -2.87 0.48
CA GLY A 189 -5.14 -1.66 1.13
C GLY A 189 -3.90 -1.89 2.02
N ASP A 190 -3.59 -3.13 2.41
CA ASP A 190 -2.39 -3.41 3.20
C ASP A 190 -1.13 -3.24 2.34
N PHE A 191 -1.21 -3.59 1.05
CA PHE A 191 -0.09 -3.44 0.12
C PHE A 191 0.20 -1.97 -0.17
N ASP A 192 -0.82 -1.13 -0.31
CA ASP A 192 -0.64 0.32 -0.47
C ASP A 192 0.11 0.93 0.73
N LEU A 193 -0.18 0.47 1.95
CA LEU A 193 0.53 0.91 3.17
C LEU A 193 1.98 0.41 3.24
N LEU A 194 2.26 -0.80 2.73
CA LEU A 194 3.64 -1.29 2.62
C LEU A 194 4.41 -0.51 1.55
N LEU A 195 3.77 -0.23 0.42
CA LEU A 195 4.32 0.59 -0.65
C LEU A 195 4.64 2.00 -0.19
N ALA A 196 3.84 2.56 0.74
CA ALA A 196 4.12 3.85 1.35
C ALA A 196 5.50 3.89 2.02
N VAL A 197 5.89 2.82 2.73
CA VAL A 197 7.23 2.73 3.36
C VAL A 197 8.31 2.64 2.30
N THR A 198 8.12 1.78 1.29
CA THR A 198 9.09 1.66 0.19
C THR A 198 9.31 2.99 -0.53
N PHE A 199 8.24 3.74 -0.82
CA PHE A 199 8.35 5.05 -1.45
C PHE A 199 9.08 6.05 -0.55
N TYR A 200 8.78 6.09 0.74
CA TYR A 200 9.50 6.94 1.67
C TYR A 200 11.00 6.64 1.67
N ARG A 201 11.39 5.36 1.76
CA ARG A 201 12.80 4.95 1.76
C ARG A 201 13.52 5.33 0.47
N ARG A 202 12.88 5.15 -0.68
CA ARG A 202 13.42 5.63 -1.97
C ARG A 202 13.60 7.14 -2.00
N ALA A 203 12.68 7.90 -1.41
CA ALA A 203 12.85 9.34 -1.32
C ALA A 203 14.11 9.70 -0.50
N VAL A 204 14.37 8.98 0.60
CA VAL A 204 15.61 9.11 1.38
C VAL A 204 16.85 8.79 0.55
N ASP A 205 16.84 7.72 -0.26
CA ASP A 205 17.96 7.38 -1.15
C ASP A 205 18.22 8.48 -2.19
N HIS A 206 17.15 9.00 -2.79
CA HIS A 206 17.24 10.08 -3.76
C HIS A 206 17.81 11.35 -3.12
N VAL A 207 17.44 11.69 -1.88
CA VAL A 207 18.08 12.79 -1.13
C VAL A 207 19.58 12.52 -0.93
N GLY A 208 19.97 11.29 -0.56
CA GLY A 208 21.38 10.89 -0.47
C GLY A 208 22.13 11.09 -1.78
N MET A 209 21.55 10.65 -2.91
CA MET A 209 22.11 10.86 -4.24
C MET A 209 22.17 12.35 -4.63
N MET A 210 21.22 13.17 -4.19
CA MET A 210 21.28 14.62 -4.40
C MET A 210 22.50 15.23 -3.71
N VAL A 211 22.78 14.85 -2.45
CA VAL A 211 23.95 15.31 -1.70
C VAL A 211 25.24 14.91 -2.42
N GLU A 212 25.37 13.64 -2.83
CA GLU A 212 26.55 13.17 -3.55
C GLU A 212 26.75 13.88 -4.90
N THR A 213 25.67 14.10 -5.64
CA THR A 213 25.74 14.68 -6.97
C THR A 213 25.98 16.18 -6.92
N HIS A 214 25.48 16.86 -5.89
CA HIS A 214 25.83 18.24 -5.57
C HIS A 214 27.32 18.37 -5.25
N ALA A 215 27.89 17.49 -4.42
CA ALA A 215 29.32 17.48 -4.10
C ALA A 215 30.23 17.21 -5.31
N ARG A 216 29.67 16.65 -6.40
CA ARG A 216 30.36 16.41 -7.68
C ARG A 216 30.03 17.47 -8.74
N ASP A 217 29.40 18.59 -8.36
CA ASP A 217 28.96 19.69 -9.24
C ASP A 217 28.02 19.27 -10.39
N ARG A 218 27.26 18.17 -10.20
CA ARG A 218 26.33 17.64 -11.20
C ARG A 218 24.92 18.20 -11.03
N SER A 219 24.77 19.51 -11.21
CA SER A 219 23.51 20.23 -10.97
C SER A 219 22.29 19.66 -11.71
N SER A 220 22.43 19.21 -12.96
CA SER A 220 21.31 18.58 -13.69
C SER A 220 20.88 17.25 -13.08
N LYS A 221 21.81 16.53 -12.44
CA LYS A 221 21.52 15.28 -11.74
C LYS A 221 20.82 15.57 -10.41
N VAL A 222 21.20 16.63 -9.69
CA VAL A 222 20.47 17.10 -8.50
C VAL A 222 18.99 17.34 -8.83
N VAL A 223 18.67 18.02 -9.94
CA VAL A 223 17.28 18.24 -10.37
C VAL A 223 16.56 16.92 -10.69
N GLN A 224 17.25 15.97 -11.32
CA GLN A 224 16.67 14.65 -11.61
C GLN A 224 16.31 13.90 -10.32
N GLU A 225 17.25 13.84 -9.37
CA GLU A 225 17.03 13.17 -8.10
C GLU A 225 15.97 13.89 -7.24
N ALA A 226 15.93 15.23 -7.27
CA ALA A 226 14.90 16.03 -6.61
C ALA A 226 13.48 15.68 -7.09
N ALA A 227 13.30 15.51 -8.40
CA ALA A 227 12.01 15.16 -8.97
C ALA A 227 11.53 13.78 -8.49
N TYR A 228 12.43 12.80 -8.42
CA TYR A 228 12.11 11.47 -7.92
C TYR A 228 11.85 11.46 -6.41
N ALA A 229 12.70 12.11 -5.61
CA ALA A 229 12.51 12.23 -4.17
C ALA A 229 11.14 12.86 -3.85
N THR A 230 10.82 13.97 -4.52
CA THR A 230 9.54 14.68 -4.35
C THR A 230 8.35 13.83 -4.79
N GLU A 231 8.45 13.10 -5.91
CA GLU A 231 7.40 12.18 -6.35
C GLU A 231 7.14 11.10 -5.28
N PHE A 232 8.19 10.42 -4.86
CA PHE A 232 8.08 9.29 -3.96
C PHE A 232 7.58 9.72 -2.58
N VAL A 233 8.10 10.81 -2.02
CA VAL A 233 7.70 11.25 -0.68
C VAL A 233 6.24 11.71 -0.64
N LEU A 234 5.78 12.46 -1.65
CA LEU A 234 4.38 12.90 -1.70
C LEU A 234 3.45 11.71 -1.90
N LYS A 235 3.81 10.74 -2.75
CA LYS A 235 3.03 9.51 -2.90
C LYS A 235 3.05 8.64 -1.65
N ALA A 236 4.15 8.60 -0.90
CA ALA A 236 4.22 7.89 0.37
C ALA A 236 3.18 8.43 1.37
N LEU A 237 3.05 9.75 1.49
CA LEU A 237 2.02 10.37 2.33
C LEU A 237 0.61 10.02 1.85
N LEU A 238 0.35 10.06 0.55
CA LEU A 238 -0.98 9.74 0.00
C LEU A 238 -1.35 8.28 0.21
N LEU A 239 -0.42 7.35 -0.03
CA LEU A 239 -0.60 5.94 0.26
C LEU A 239 -0.87 5.71 1.76
N HIS A 240 -0.14 6.41 2.63
CA HIS A 240 -0.38 6.38 4.07
C HIS A 240 -1.76 6.90 4.46
N ALA A 241 -2.27 7.94 3.77
CA ALA A 241 -3.60 8.50 3.95
C ALA A 241 -4.73 7.65 3.35
N GLY A 242 -4.43 6.49 2.75
CA GLY A 242 -5.41 5.55 2.22
C GLY A 242 -5.74 5.72 0.74
N TYR A 243 -4.99 6.53 0.00
CA TYR A 243 -5.06 6.54 -1.46
C TYR A 243 -4.40 5.26 -1.99
N CYS A 244 -4.99 4.63 -3.00
CA CYS A 244 -4.36 3.46 -3.64
C CYS A 244 -3.40 3.88 -4.76
N ASP A 245 -2.38 3.06 -5.04
CA ASP A 245 -1.39 3.36 -6.10
C ASP A 245 -2.06 3.57 -7.47
N ASP A 246 -3.08 2.78 -7.79
CA ASP A 246 -3.83 2.91 -9.04
C ASP A 246 -4.45 4.30 -9.20
N TRP A 247 -4.99 4.85 -8.11
CA TRP A 247 -5.57 6.19 -8.09
C TRP A 247 -4.46 7.22 -8.26
N ASN A 248 -3.37 7.11 -7.50
CA ASN A 248 -2.21 8.01 -7.60
C ASN A 248 -1.66 8.04 -9.03
N ARG A 249 -1.56 6.89 -9.70
CA ARG A 249 -1.06 6.80 -11.08
C ARG A 249 -2.00 7.45 -12.09
N ARG A 250 -3.31 7.20 -11.99
CA ARG A 250 -4.29 7.70 -12.97
C ARG A 250 -4.55 9.20 -12.80
N HIS A 251 -4.53 9.70 -11.57
CA HIS A 251 -4.97 11.06 -11.28
C HIS A 251 -3.84 12.02 -10.95
N ILE A 252 -2.70 11.54 -10.43
CA ILE A 252 -1.52 12.36 -10.15
C ILE A 252 -0.43 12.08 -11.19
N GLY A 253 -0.07 10.82 -11.42
CA GLY A 253 1.00 10.46 -12.34
C GLY A 253 2.34 11.07 -11.91
N LEU A 254 2.91 11.92 -12.77
CA LEU A 254 4.16 12.65 -12.53
C LEU A 254 3.92 14.14 -12.18
N ASP A 255 2.67 14.54 -11.93
CA ASP A 255 2.30 15.92 -11.60
C ASP A 255 2.57 16.22 -10.11
N LEU A 256 3.72 16.85 -9.84
CA LEU A 256 4.17 17.10 -8.47
C LEU A 256 3.34 18.19 -7.78
N GLU A 257 2.85 19.19 -8.53
CA GLU A 257 1.95 20.21 -7.99
C GLU A 257 0.63 19.62 -7.53
N ARG A 258 0.07 18.72 -8.34
CA ARG A 258 -1.14 17.98 -7.95
C ARG A 258 -0.87 17.06 -6.76
N ALA A 259 0.27 16.37 -6.75
CA ALA A 259 0.67 15.55 -5.61
C ALA A 259 0.75 16.39 -4.31
N LEU A 260 1.39 17.56 -4.38
CA LEU A 260 1.52 18.48 -3.25
C LEU A 260 0.16 18.97 -2.78
N LYS A 261 -0.73 19.36 -3.70
CA LYS A 261 -2.11 19.77 -3.35
C LYS A 261 -2.86 18.69 -2.57
N HIS A 262 -2.74 17.42 -2.98
CA HIS A 262 -3.34 16.32 -2.24
C HIS A 262 -2.62 16.08 -0.90
N ALA A 263 -1.30 16.19 -0.84
CA ALA A 263 -0.54 16.06 0.40
C ALA A 263 -0.98 17.09 1.46
N LEU A 264 -1.15 18.36 1.06
CA LEU A 264 -1.67 19.43 1.92
C LEU A 264 -3.07 19.11 2.46
N ALA A 265 -3.95 18.58 1.62
CA ALA A 265 -5.29 18.15 2.03
C ALA A 265 -5.27 16.94 3.01
N ASN A 266 -4.13 16.24 3.13
CA ASN A 266 -3.94 15.08 3.99
C ASN A 266 -2.94 15.33 5.13
N GLY A 267 -2.79 16.60 5.53
CA GLY A 267 -2.09 16.95 6.77
C GLY A 267 -0.63 17.40 6.61
N LEU A 268 -0.11 17.52 5.38
CA LEU A 268 1.14 18.24 5.17
C LEU A 268 0.96 19.72 5.51
N ALA A 269 1.92 20.31 6.20
CA ALA A 269 1.92 21.74 6.50
C ALA A 269 1.99 22.58 5.21
N PRO A 270 1.52 23.85 5.23
CA PRO A 270 1.71 24.76 4.10
C PRO A 270 3.19 24.77 3.64
N PRO A 271 3.44 24.80 2.32
CA PRO A 271 4.79 24.71 1.78
C PRO A 271 5.63 25.94 2.20
N SER A 272 6.94 25.74 2.35
CA SER A 272 7.87 26.87 2.50
C SER A 272 7.95 27.67 1.19
N GLU A 273 8.46 28.90 1.26
CA GLU A 273 8.65 29.75 0.08
C GLU A 273 9.56 29.09 -0.97
N GLU A 274 10.58 28.35 -0.53
CA GLU A 274 11.46 27.58 -1.40
C GLU A 274 10.71 26.45 -2.13
N LEU A 275 9.86 25.71 -1.42
CA LEU A 275 9.06 24.65 -2.02
C LEU A 275 8.03 25.22 -3.00
N GLU A 276 7.40 26.37 -2.69
CA GLU A 276 6.51 27.08 -3.61
C GLU A 276 7.23 27.50 -4.89
N ARG A 277 8.45 28.04 -4.78
CA ARG A 277 9.28 28.40 -5.95
C ARG A 277 9.71 27.17 -6.76
N LEU A 278 9.96 26.03 -6.08
CA LEU A 278 10.49 24.82 -6.70
C LEU A 278 9.42 23.96 -7.40
N ILE A 279 8.22 23.86 -6.83
CA ILE A 279 7.29 22.77 -7.18
C ILE A 279 6.82 22.82 -8.64
N THR A 280 6.47 23.99 -9.15
CA THR A 280 6.00 24.17 -10.54
C THR A 280 7.07 23.83 -11.58
N PRO A 281 8.28 24.44 -11.57
CA PRO A 281 9.30 24.09 -12.55
C PRO A 281 9.76 22.63 -12.43
N LEU A 282 9.77 22.07 -11.22
CA LEU A 282 10.12 20.66 -11.00
C LEU A 282 9.05 19.71 -11.55
N SER A 283 7.76 20.05 -11.38
CA SER A 283 6.62 19.31 -11.97
C SER A 283 6.68 19.32 -13.49
N ASP A 284 6.96 20.46 -14.11
CA ASP A 284 7.10 20.59 -15.56
C ASP A 284 8.29 19.80 -16.10
N TYR A 285 9.44 19.86 -15.42
CA TYR A 285 10.60 19.04 -15.73
C TYR A 285 10.26 17.54 -15.68
N HIS A 286 9.56 17.09 -14.64
CA HIS A 286 9.26 15.68 -14.43
C HIS A 286 8.25 15.11 -15.43
N ARG A 287 7.18 15.87 -15.72
CA ARG A 287 6.11 15.45 -16.65
C ARG A 287 6.57 15.43 -18.12
N ALA A 288 7.44 16.36 -18.52
CA ALA A 288 7.79 16.57 -19.92
C ALA A 288 9.01 15.75 -20.41
N GLY A 289 9.44 14.74 -19.64
CA GLY A 289 10.54 13.86 -20.02
C GLY A 289 11.93 14.39 -19.67
N ARG A 290 12.04 15.35 -18.74
CA ARG A 290 13.29 15.74 -18.07
C ARG A 290 14.36 16.33 -18.98
N ARG A 291 13.96 17.27 -19.84
CA ARG A 291 14.86 17.88 -20.83
C ARG A 291 15.85 18.87 -20.20
N PRO A 292 17.03 19.11 -20.81
CA PRO A 292 18.05 20.01 -20.27
C PRO A 292 17.61 21.47 -20.11
N ASP A 293 16.78 21.98 -21.02
CA ASP A 293 16.20 23.34 -20.95
C ASP A 293 15.33 23.51 -19.70
N GLN A 294 14.56 22.48 -19.34
CA GLN A 294 13.70 22.48 -18.17
C GLN A 294 14.49 22.31 -16.88
N ALA A 295 15.54 21.49 -16.89
CA ALA A 295 16.46 21.40 -15.76
C ALA A 295 17.08 22.76 -15.43
N ARG A 296 17.40 23.56 -16.47
CA ARG A 296 17.89 24.94 -16.28
C ARG A 296 16.83 25.87 -15.69
N ALA A 297 15.55 25.69 -16.04
CA ALA A 297 14.46 26.44 -15.43
C ALA A 297 14.34 26.14 -13.92
N VAL A 298 14.44 24.87 -13.51
CA VAL A 298 14.49 24.49 -12.09
C VAL A 298 15.68 25.15 -11.38
N LEU A 299 16.87 25.08 -11.97
CA LEU A 299 18.09 25.68 -11.41
C LEU A 299 18.07 27.22 -11.38
N THR A 300 17.19 27.84 -12.18
CA THR A 300 16.97 29.29 -12.15
C THR A 300 16.04 29.67 -11.01
N ALA A 301 15.05 28.83 -10.70
CA ALA A 301 14.12 29.05 -9.60
C ALA A 301 14.78 28.86 -8.23
N LEU A 302 15.66 27.87 -8.11
CA LEU A 302 16.33 27.53 -6.86
C LEU A 302 17.73 26.92 -7.13
N PRO A 303 18.80 27.36 -6.43
CA PRO A 303 20.13 26.80 -6.62
C PRO A 303 20.24 25.37 -6.07
N PRO A 304 21.19 24.54 -6.53
CA PRO A 304 21.29 23.13 -6.14
C PRO A 304 21.30 22.86 -4.64
N ALA A 305 22.01 23.68 -3.85
CA ALA A 305 22.08 23.52 -2.40
C ALA A 305 20.69 23.71 -1.75
N GLU A 306 19.97 24.76 -2.14
CA GLU A 306 18.61 25.02 -1.65
C GLU A 306 17.61 23.95 -2.14
N ILE A 307 17.79 23.40 -3.35
CA ILE A 307 16.98 22.25 -3.81
C ILE A 307 17.18 21.04 -2.88
N VAL A 308 18.43 20.73 -2.52
CA VAL A 308 18.74 19.63 -1.59
C VAL A 308 18.06 19.86 -0.25
N GLU A 309 18.22 21.04 0.34
CA GLU A 309 17.64 21.37 1.64
C GLU A 309 16.11 21.35 1.63
N THR A 310 15.50 21.90 0.57
CA THR A 310 14.04 21.96 0.42
C THR A 310 13.42 20.56 0.32
N VAL A 311 14.01 19.70 -0.51
CA VAL A 311 13.50 18.33 -0.69
C VAL A 311 13.78 17.47 0.55
N ALA A 312 14.95 17.64 1.20
CA ALA A 312 15.26 16.94 2.45
C ALA A 312 14.28 17.33 3.57
N THR A 313 13.93 18.61 3.68
CA THR A 313 12.92 19.10 4.63
C THR A 313 11.55 18.49 4.33
N LEU A 314 11.11 18.46 3.07
CA LEU A 314 9.86 17.80 2.68
C LEU A 314 9.85 16.30 3.06
N VAL A 315 10.97 15.60 2.85
CA VAL A 315 11.11 14.20 3.27
C VAL A 315 11.01 14.05 4.79
N ALA A 316 11.67 14.92 5.55
CA ALA A 316 11.60 14.91 7.00
C ALA A 316 10.17 15.17 7.53
N ASP A 317 9.46 16.14 6.95
CA ASP A 317 8.09 16.48 7.33
C ASP A 317 7.13 15.33 7.08
N VAL A 318 7.21 14.71 5.89
CA VAL A 318 6.40 13.52 5.60
C VAL A 318 6.77 12.38 6.54
N GLY A 319 8.06 12.18 6.82
CA GLY A 319 8.52 11.16 7.76
C GLY A 319 7.95 11.35 9.16
N ALA A 320 7.82 12.59 9.63
CA ALA A 320 7.20 12.91 10.90
C ALA A 320 5.70 12.57 10.91
N ILE A 321 4.98 12.90 9.83
CA ILE A 321 3.53 12.66 9.71
C ILE A 321 3.21 11.15 9.66
N THR A 322 3.98 10.38 8.90
CA THR A 322 3.74 8.95 8.67
C THR A 322 4.33 8.05 9.77
N GLY A 323 5.19 8.61 10.62
CA GLY A 323 6.03 7.89 11.58
C GLY A 323 7.24 7.20 10.96
N TYR A 324 7.60 7.52 9.71
CA TYR A 324 8.76 6.96 9.00
C TYR A 324 10.07 7.70 9.25
N ALA A 325 10.04 8.78 10.05
CA ALA A 325 11.24 9.52 10.43
C ALA A 325 12.32 8.58 10.99
N GLY A 326 13.54 8.68 10.46
CA GLY A 326 14.68 7.86 10.86
C GLY A 326 14.76 6.47 10.23
N LEU A 327 13.78 6.06 9.41
CA LEU A 327 13.93 4.83 8.61
C LEU A 327 15.06 4.99 7.58
N PRO A 328 15.91 3.97 7.39
CA PRO A 328 16.98 4.01 6.41
C PRO A 328 16.43 3.94 4.99
N GLY A 329 17.25 4.38 4.03
CA GLY A 329 17.02 4.17 2.61
C GLY A 329 16.85 2.69 2.22
N GLU A 330 16.35 2.43 1.03
CA GLU A 330 16.35 1.11 0.40
C GLU A 330 17.77 0.95 -0.19
N GLU A 331 18.64 0.12 0.41
CA GLU A 331 19.99 -0.11 -0.15
C GLU A 331 19.87 -0.44 -1.64
N LEU A 332 20.20 0.53 -2.50
CA LEU A 332 20.12 0.35 -3.95
C LEU A 332 21.25 -0.59 -4.35
N PRO A 333 20.95 -1.71 -5.04
CA PRO A 333 21.97 -2.67 -5.48
C PRO A 333 22.95 -2.09 -6.51
#